data_AF-A0A382UQ70-F1
#
_entry.id   AF-A0A382UQ70-F1
#
_cell.length_a   1.000
_cell.length_b   1.000
_cell.length_c   1.000
_cell.angle_alpha   90.00
_cell.angle_beta   90.00
_cell.angle_gamma   90.00
#
_symmetry.space_group_name_H-M   'P 1'
#
loop_
_entity.id
_entity.type
_entity.pdbx_description
1 polymer ?
#
loop_
_entity_poly.entity_id
_entity_poly.type
_entity_poly.pdbx_seq_one_letter_code
_entity_poly.pdbx_strand_id
1 'polypeptide(L)' 'MKNKKINIREKLKKFNDYWSPKVVVEMNDYQFKLAKISGEFIWHHHESTDEVFYVVEG' A
#
# COMPACT_ATOMS: atom_id res chain seq x y z
N MET A 1 7.90 24.09 -5.64
CA MET A 1 6.80 23.21 -5.17
C MET A 1 7.10 22.74 -3.76
N LYS A 2 6.11 22.75 -2.85
CA LYS A 2 6.31 22.30 -1.48
C LYS A 2 6.36 20.76 -1.49
N ASN A 3 7.50 20.17 -1.15
CA ASN A 3 7.64 18.70 -1.04
C ASN A 3 6.65 18.19 0.01
N LYS A 4 5.53 17.60 -0.44
CA LYS A 4 4.48 17.09 0.43
C LYS A 4 4.91 15.71 0.93
N LYS A 5 5.54 15.67 2.10
CA LYS A 5 5.88 14.42 2.79
C LYS A 5 4.61 13.62 3.09
N ILE A 6 4.69 12.31 2.94
CA ILE A 6 3.62 11.38 3.32
C ILE A 6 4.05 10.66 4.59
N ASN A 7 3.31 10.89 5.67
CA ASN A 7 3.49 10.14 6.91
C ASN A 7 2.69 8.83 6.82
N ILE A 8 3.39 7.71 6.63
CA ILE A 8 2.78 6.37 6.47
C ILE A 8 1.93 6.01 7.70
N ARG A 9 2.45 6.23 8.91
CA ARG A 9 1.74 5.91 10.17
C ARG A 9 0.45 6.71 10.31
N GLU A 10 0.45 8.00 9.97
CA GLU A 10 -0.76 8.82 10.00
C GLU A 10 -1.80 8.36 8.97
N LYS A 11 -1.36 7.90 7.79
CA LYS A 11 -2.27 7.38 6.77
C LYS A 11 -2.90 6.05 7.19
N LEU A 12 -2.11 5.14 7.78
CA LEU A 12 -2.60 3.86 8.31
C LEU A 12 -3.62 4.01 9.45
N LYS A 13 -3.57 5.11 10.22
CA LYS A 13 -4.58 5.41 11.26
C LYS A 13 -5.95 5.80 10.70
N LYS A 14 -6.04 6.17 9.42
CA LYS A 14 -7.29 6.66 8.80
C LYS A 14 -8.25 5.57 8.36
N PHE A 15 -7.82 4.31 8.39
CA PHE A 15 -8.62 3.19 7.94
C PHE A 15 -8.29 1.93 8.75
N ASN A 16 -9.26 1.03 8.92
CA ASN A 16 -9.12 -0.19 9.71
C ASN A 16 -9.56 -1.46 8.97
N ASP A 17 -10.04 -1.32 7.74
CA ASP A 17 -10.36 -2.43 6.85
C ASP A 17 -9.09 -3.19 6.45
N TYR A 18 -9.18 -4.52 6.50
CA TYR A 18 -8.14 -5.45 6.05
C TYR A 18 -8.34 -5.77 4.56
N TRP A 19 -7.25 -6.16 3.89
CA TRP A 19 -7.25 -6.58 2.48
C TRP A 19 -7.83 -5.54 1.51
N SER A 20 -7.70 -4.26 1.84
CA SER A 20 -8.30 -3.15 1.11
C SER A 20 -7.26 -2.06 0.85
N PRO A 21 -6.43 -2.22 -0.22
CA PRO A 21 -5.34 -1.29 -0.52
C PRO A 21 -5.85 0.12 -0.82
N LYS A 22 -5.23 1.13 -0.19
CA LYS A 22 -5.51 2.55 -0.42
C LYS A 22 -4.34 3.21 -1.14
N VAL A 23 -4.57 3.78 -2.33
CA VAL A 23 -3.57 4.58 -3.05
C VAL A 23 -3.27 5.85 -2.26
N VAL A 24 -2.00 6.09 -1.93
CA VAL A 24 -1.58 7.26 -1.14
C VAL A 24 -0.75 8.26 -1.95
N VAL A 25 -0.11 7.80 -3.03
CA VAL A 25 0.60 8.63 -4.00
C VAL A 25 0.80 7.87 -5.30
N GLU A 26 1.01 8.63 -6.36
CA GLU A 26 1.32 8.14 -7.70
C GLU A 26 2.68 8.69 -8.14
N MET A 27 3.45 7.85 -8.82
CA MET A 27 4.73 8.20 -9.43
C MET A 27 4.72 7.69 -10.86
N ASN A 28 4.58 8.61 -11.83
CA ASN A 28 4.28 8.26 -13.21
C ASN A 28 3.03 7.37 -13.27
N ASP A 29 3.14 6.17 -13.81
CA ASP A 29 2.13 5.12 -13.93
C ASP A 29 2.10 4.14 -12.75
N TYR A 30 2.94 4.35 -11.72
CA TYR A 30 2.96 3.52 -10.51
C TYR A 30 2.15 4.12 -9.37
N GLN A 31 1.61 3.24 -8.53
CA GLN A 31 0.87 3.61 -7.33
C GLN A 31 1.55 3.04 -6.09
N PHE A 32 1.70 3.88 -5.06
CA PHE A 32 2.06 3.44 -3.73
C PHE A 32 0.78 3.22 -2.93
N LYS A 33 0.58 1.99 -2.46
CA LYS A 33 -0.62 1.57 -1.75
C LYS A 33 -0.28 1.21 -0.30
N LEU A 34 -1.18 1.55 0.61
CA LEU A 34 -1.13 1.08 1.99
C LEU A 34 -2.28 0.10 2.22
N ALA A 35 -1.98 -1.05 2.82
CA ALA A 35 -2.97 -2.05 3.19
C ALA A 35 -2.65 -2.59 4.59
N LYS A 36 -3.70 -2.99 5.31
CA LYS A 36 -3.58 -3.84 6.51
C LYS A 36 -3.94 -5.26 6.09
N ILE A 37 -3.14 -6.21 6.52
CA ILE A 37 -3.24 -7.61 6.12
C ILE A 37 -3.44 -8.46 7.38
N SER A 38 -4.31 -9.46 7.32
CA SER A 38 -4.55 -10.40 8.42
C SER A 38 -5.05 -11.73 7.90
N GLY A 39 -4.50 -12.83 8.42
CA GLY A 39 -4.79 -14.18 7.93
C GLY A 39 -4.17 -14.46 6.57
N GLU A 40 -4.82 -15.32 5.81
CA GLU A 40 -4.32 -15.83 4.54
C GLU A 40 -4.87 -15.05 3.34
N PHE A 41 -4.09 -15.02 2.25
CA PHE A 41 -4.55 -14.56 0.94
C PHE A 41 -4.57 -15.71 -0.04
N ILE A 42 -5.27 -15.52 -1.16
CA ILE A 42 -5.28 -16.51 -2.22
C ILE A 42 -3.94 -16.56 -2.96
N TRP A 43 -3.62 -17.74 -3.48
CA TRP A 43 -2.55 -17.89 -4.46
C TRP A 43 -2.91 -17.14 -5.74
N HIS A 44 -2.02 -16.25 -6.17
CA HIS A 44 -2.17 -15.46 -7.40
C HIS A 44 -0.79 -15.04 -7.91
N HIS A 45 -0.75 -14.54 -9.15
CA HIS A 45 0.43 -13.90 -9.73
C HIS A 45 0.00 -12.76 -10.65
N HIS A 46 0.92 -11.84 -10.92
CA HIS A 46 0.75 -10.79 -11.91
C HIS A 46 1.58 -11.14 -13.15
N GLU A 47 0.96 -11.20 -14.32
CA GLU A 47 1.63 -11.68 -15.55
C GLU A 47 2.69 -10.69 -16.09
N SER A 48 2.51 -9.40 -15.83
CA SER A 48 3.20 -8.33 -16.56
C SER A 48 3.89 -7.29 -15.69
N THR A 49 3.77 -7.40 -14.36
CA THR A 49 4.36 -6.44 -13.43
C THR A 49 4.85 -7.12 -12.17
N ASP A 50 6.02 -6.71 -11.71
CA ASP A 50 6.46 -7.05 -10.36
C ASP A 50 5.61 -6.29 -9.33
N GLU A 51 5.48 -6.86 -8.13
CA GLU A 51 4.85 -6.21 -6.99
C GLU A 51 5.82 -6.15 -5.80
N VAL A 52 6.08 -4.95 -5.31
CA VAL A 52 6.97 -4.73 -4.17
C VAL A 52 6.16 -4.68 -2.89
N PHE A 53 6.54 -5.52 -1.91
CA PHE A 53 6.02 -5.46 -0.55
C PHE A 53 7.05 -4.81 0.39
N TYR A 54 6.62 -3.77 1.09
CA TYR A 54 7.40 -3.12 2.14
C TYR A 54 6.64 -3.23 3.47
N VAL A 55 7.13 -4.11 4.36
CA VAL A 55 6.52 -4.36 5.67
C VAL A 55 6.88 -3.21 6.61
N VAL A 56 5.87 -2.45 7.04
CA VAL A 56 6.04 -1.30 7.94
C VAL A 56 5.97 -1.72 9.41
N GLU A 57 5.10 -2.67 9.70
CA GLU A 57 4.79 -3.20 11.04
C GLU A 57 4.23 -4.61 10.86
N GLY A 58 4.44 -5.46 11.86
CA GLY A 58 3.93 -6.83 11.94
C GLY A 58 3.67 -7.20 13.39
#